data_AF-D8TPD2-F1
#
_entry.id   AF-D8TPD2-F1
#
_cell.length_a   1.000
_cell.length_b   1.000
_cell.length_c   1.000
_cell.angle_alpha   90.00
_cell.angle_beta   90.00
_cell.angle_gamma   90.00
#
_symmetry.space_group_name_H-M   'P 1'
#
loop_
_entity.id
_entity.type
_entity.pdbx_description
1 polymer ?
#
loop_
_entity_poly.entity_id
_entity_poly.type
_entity_poly.pdbx_seq_one_letter_code
_entity_poly.pdbx_strand_id
1 'polypeptide(L)'
;MEKHHLLRRDPNWHPNGCNLCGQLGHQAANCPNGTINWRQIYGDEAFIMRQPIYYSDIQERIQLKEDGMKDLEARAQAYAKTKAEELGLNWAEIMARAEELRNKDPSEVIPKVAAAAGDELPPGWAVATDPNGRQYFWHKKTQKVQWERPTEDTPIS
;
A
#
# COMPACT_ATOMS: atom_id res chain seq x y z
N MET A 1 2.30 14.74 14.19
CA MET A 1 1.94 14.16 15.50
C MET A 1 1.80 15.24 16.59
N GLU A 2 1.20 16.41 16.30
CA GLU A 2 1.39 17.60 17.14
C GLU A 2 0.11 18.13 17.82
N LYS A 3 -1.04 17.49 17.56
CA LYS A 3 -2.36 17.99 18.00
C LYS A 3 -3.08 17.16 19.06
N HIS A 4 -2.59 15.96 19.39
CA HIS A 4 -3.27 15.08 20.37
C HIS A 4 -3.11 15.52 21.85
N HIS A 5 -2.12 16.37 22.15
CA HIS A 5 -1.86 16.83 23.52
C HIS A 5 -2.68 18.08 23.90
N LEU A 6 -3.16 18.84 22.90
CA LEU A 6 -3.91 20.07 23.10
C LEU A 6 -5.40 19.81 23.38
N LEU A 7 -5.96 18.74 22.82
CA LEU A 7 -7.37 18.38 23.00
C LEU A 7 -7.72 17.83 24.39
N ARG A 8 -6.72 17.57 25.25
CA ARG A 8 -6.90 17.05 26.61
C ARG A 8 -6.51 18.02 27.72
N ARG A 9 -6.35 19.30 27.39
CA ARG A 9 -5.90 20.31 28.36
C ARG A 9 -7.04 21.27 28.66
N ASP A 10 -7.40 21.40 29.93
CA ASP A 10 -8.40 22.39 30.36
C ASP A 10 -7.85 23.80 30.10
N PRO A 11 -8.61 24.69 29.43
CA PRO A 11 -8.21 26.07 29.17
C PRO A 11 -7.84 26.88 30.42
N ASN A 12 -8.35 26.48 31.59
CA ASN A 12 -8.13 27.16 32.86
C ASN A 12 -6.84 26.72 33.59
N TRP A 13 -6.09 25.75 33.05
CA TRP A 13 -4.86 25.27 33.66
C TRP A 13 -3.62 26.05 33.22
N HIS A 14 -2.69 26.26 34.15
CA HIS A 14 -1.44 26.99 33.86
C HIS A 14 -0.69 26.36 32.67
N PRO A 15 -0.09 27.14 31.74
CA PRO A 15 0.65 26.64 30.58
C PRO A 15 1.72 25.60 30.94
N ASN A 16 2.35 25.75 32.09
CA ASN A 16 3.39 24.85 32.61
C ASN A 16 2.88 23.81 33.62
N GLY A 17 1.56 23.70 33.82
CA GLY A 17 0.95 22.69 34.69
C GLY A 17 0.95 21.29 34.09
N CYS A 18 0.78 20.29 34.92
CA CYS A 18 0.61 18.91 34.49
C CYS A 18 -0.64 18.75 33.60
N ASN A 19 -0.50 18.05 32.46
CA ASN A 19 -1.60 17.84 31.50
C ASN A 19 -2.71 16.87 31.99
N LEU A 20 -2.57 16.26 33.18
CA LEU A 20 -3.59 15.39 33.77
C LEU A 20 -4.31 16.01 34.97
N CYS A 21 -3.62 16.85 35.73
CA CYS A 21 -4.13 17.35 37.02
C CYS A 21 -3.92 18.85 37.24
N GLY A 22 -3.35 19.58 36.27
CA GLY A 22 -3.20 21.04 36.28
C GLY A 22 -2.15 21.60 37.26
N GLN A 23 -1.65 20.81 38.21
CA GLN A 23 -0.68 21.23 39.21
C GLN A 23 0.71 21.50 38.61
N LEU A 24 1.42 22.49 39.16
CA LEU A 24 2.78 22.85 38.77
C LEU A 24 3.82 21.92 39.43
N GLY A 25 4.97 21.74 38.77
CA GLY A 25 6.13 21.08 39.35
C GLY A 25 6.34 19.61 38.96
N HIS A 26 5.51 19.03 38.08
CA HIS A 26 5.73 17.68 37.55
C HIS A 26 5.14 17.48 36.14
N GLN A 27 5.70 16.54 35.39
CA GLN A 27 5.16 16.10 34.10
C GLN A 27 3.98 15.15 34.30
N ALA A 28 3.09 15.03 33.31
CA ALA A 28 1.92 14.14 33.35
C ALA A 28 2.24 12.68 33.68
N ALA A 29 3.39 12.16 33.22
CA ALA A 29 3.84 10.82 33.55
C ALA A 29 4.11 10.60 35.06
N ASN A 30 4.34 11.68 35.80
CA ASN A 30 4.67 11.67 37.22
C ASN A 30 3.56 12.33 38.07
N CYS A 31 2.33 12.49 37.53
CA CYS A 31 1.25 13.12 38.31
C CYS A 31 0.76 12.18 39.42
N PRO A 32 0.84 12.60 40.70
CA PRO A 32 0.38 11.78 41.82
C PRO A 32 -1.15 11.62 41.86
N ASN A 33 -1.89 12.53 41.20
CA ASN A 33 -3.35 12.46 41.00
C ASN A 33 -3.75 11.87 39.63
N GLY A 34 -2.77 11.56 38.77
CA GLY A 34 -2.98 11.18 37.37
C GLY A 34 -3.14 9.67 37.25
N THR A 35 -4.20 9.13 37.82
CA THR A 35 -4.46 7.68 37.84
C THR A 35 -4.99 7.21 36.49
N ILE A 36 -4.22 7.36 35.41
CA ILE A 36 -4.47 6.54 34.21
C ILE A 36 -4.02 5.13 34.57
N ASN A 37 -4.98 4.33 35.00
CA ASN A 37 -4.76 2.92 35.27
C ASN A 37 -4.61 2.18 33.93
N TRP A 38 -3.40 2.22 33.39
CA TRP A 38 -3.09 1.60 32.10
C TRP A 38 -3.35 0.08 32.08
N ARG A 39 -3.23 -0.58 33.24
CA ARG A 39 -3.58 -2.00 33.38
C ARG A 39 -5.07 -2.24 33.18
N GLN A 40 -5.95 -1.34 33.63
CA GLN A 40 -7.38 -1.43 33.37
C GLN A 40 -7.71 -1.19 31.88
N ILE A 41 -6.95 -0.34 31.19
CA ILE A 41 -7.19 0.00 29.78
C ILE A 41 -6.72 -1.11 28.84
N TYR A 42 -5.53 -1.67 29.09
CA TYR A 42 -4.87 -2.60 28.16
C TYR A 42 -4.79 -4.05 28.67
N GLY A 43 -5.26 -4.31 29.90
CA GLY A 43 -5.09 -5.60 30.57
C GLY A 43 -3.66 -5.81 31.09
N ASP A 44 -3.48 -6.83 31.93
CA ASP A 44 -2.17 -7.18 32.49
C ASP A 44 -1.21 -7.70 31.39
N GLU A 45 -1.73 -8.33 30.34
CA GLU A 45 -0.95 -8.88 29.23
C GLU A 45 -0.12 -7.84 28.48
N ALA A 46 -0.60 -6.59 28.40
CA ALA A 46 0.11 -5.50 27.74
C ALA A 46 1.40 -5.09 28.46
N PHE A 47 1.57 -5.48 29.72
CA PHE A 47 2.75 -5.19 30.54
C PHE A 47 3.63 -6.42 30.78
N ILE A 48 3.31 -7.55 30.16
CA ILE A 48 4.16 -8.74 30.16
C ILE A 48 5.17 -8.58 29.03
N MET A 49 6.45 -8.82 29.34
CA MET A 49 7.49 -8.91 28.31
C MET A 49 7.10 -9.99 27.31
N ARG A 50 7.05 -9.65 26.02
CA ARG A 50 6.86 -10.68 24.98
C ARG A 50 7.90 -11.75 25.16
N GLN A 51 7.50 -13.01 25.00
CA GLN A 51 8.45 -14.11 25.04
C GLN A 51 9.56 -13.88 24.00
N PRO A 52 10.81 -14.19 24.35
CA PRO A 52 11.92 -14.06 23.43
C PRO A 52 11.64 -14.93 22.20
N ILE A 53 11.79 -14.35 21.01
CA ILE A 53 11.65 -15.07 19.75
C ILE A 53 13.00 -15.71 19.44
N TYR A 54 13.04 -17.02 19.35
CA TYR A 54 14.22 -17.77 18.94
C TYR A 54 14.23 -18.02 17.44
N TYR A 55 15.40 -18.38 16.91
CA TYR A 55 15.55 -18.74 15.50
C TYR A 55 14.64 -19.91 15.10
N SER A 56 14.44 -20.88 15.99
CA SER A 56 13.49 -22.00 15.81
C SER A 56 12.07 -21.51 15.55
N ASP A 57 11.60 -20.52 16.31
CA ASP A 57 10.23 -19.99 16.20
C ASP A 57 10.05 -19.24 14.88
N ILE A 58 11.11 -18.60 14.38
CA ILE A 58 11.11 -17.95 13.06
C ILE A 58 11.03 -19.01 11.96
N GLN A 59 11.83 -20.07 12.05
CA GLN A 59 11.83 -21.17 11.09
C GLN A 59 10.48 -21.89 11.06
N GLU A 60 9.90 -22.18 12.22
CA GLU A 60 8.58 -22.80 12.32
C GLU A 60 7.50 -21.92 11.68
N ARG A 61 7.53 -20.60 11.89
CA ARG A 61 6.60 -19.66 11.24
C ARG A 61 6.78 -19.62 9.72
N ILE A 62 8.00 -19.74 9.22
CA ILE A 62 8.28 -19.82 7.77
C ILE A 62 7.70 -21.13 7.22
N GLN A 63 7.99 -22.25 7.87
CA GLN A 63 7.48 -23.56 7.49
C GLN A 63 5.95 -23.60 7.46
N LEU A 64 5.28 -23.08 8.51
CA LEU A 64 3.82 -23.00 8.57
C LEU A 64 3.24 -22.16 7.42
N LYS A 65 3.90 -21.06 7.05
CA LYS A 65 3.49 -20.26 5.88
C LYS A 65 3.65 -21.04 4.58
N GLU A 66 4.76 -21.73 4.39
CA GLU A 66 5.00 -22.55 3.21
C GLU A 66 3.99 -23.69 3.10
N ASP A 67 3.70 -24.38 4.19
CA ASP A 67 2.74 -25.48 4.21
C ASP A 67 1.31 -24.98 3.96
N GLY A 68 0.94 -23.82 4.53
CA GLY A 68 -0.32 -23.15 4.23
C GLY A 68 -0.43 -22.73 2.76
N MET A 69 0.67 -22.26 2.15
CA MET A 69 0.70 -21.91 0.72
C MET A 69 0.56 -23.14 -0.18
N LYS A 70 1.20 -24.26 0.17
CA LYS A 70 1.05 -25.54 -0.57
C LYS A 70 -0.38 -26.07 -0.51
N ASP A 71 -1.01 -26.04 0.66
CA ASP A 71 -2.42 -26.43 0.81
C ASP A 71 -3.35 -25.50 0.02
N LEU A 72 -3.10 -24.19 0.06
CA LEU A 72 -3.85 -23.22 -0.74
C LEU A 72 -3.70 -23.48 -2.24
N GLU A 73 -2.50 -23.76 -2.72
CA GLU A 73 -2.23 -24.08 -4.13
C GLU A 73 -2.95 -25.35 -4.55
N ALA A 74 -2.88 -26.42 -3.73
CA ALA A 74 -3.58 -27.67 -4.01
C ALA A 74 -5.10 -27.47 -4.13
N ARG A 75 -5.70 -26.69 -3.21
CA ARG A 75 -7.13 -26.34 -3.26
C ARG A 75 -7.47 -25.50 -4.50
N ALA A 76 -6.63 -24.53 -4.84
CA ALA A 76 -6.82 -23.69 -6.02
C ALA A 76 -6.75 -24.52 -7.31
N GLN A 77 -5.80 -25.43 -7.43
CA GLN A 77 -5.69 -26.34 -8.58
C GLN A 77 -6.90 -27.28 -8.67
N ALA A 78 -7.33 -27.87 -7.55
CA ALA A 78 -8.52 -28.72 -7.52
C ALA A 78 -9.76 -27.97 -7.98
N TYR A 79 -9.98 -26.75 -7.46
CA TYR A 79 -11.07 -25.87 -7.88
C TYR A 79 -11.00 -25.51 -9.38
N ALA A 80 -9.81 -25.14 -9.86
CA ALA A 80 -9.62 -24.78 -11.27
C ALA A 80 -9.89 -25.99 -12.19
N LYS A 81 -9.48 -27.19 -11.78
CA LYS A 81 -9.75 -28.42 -12.51
C LYS A 81 -11.25 -28.72 -12.58
N THR A 82 -11.96 -28.69 -11.46
CA THR A 82 -13.42 -28.89 -11.45
C THR A 82 -14.12 -27.85 -12.32
N LYS A 83 -13.65 -26.59 -12.28
CA LYS A 83 -14.21 -25.52 -13.09
C LYS A 83 -13.97 -25.70 -14.59
N ALA A 84 -12.79 -26.20 -14.97
CA ALA A 84 -12.49 -26.51 -16.36
C ALA A 84 -13.40 -27.63 -16.90
N GLU A 85 -13.62 -28.68 -16.10
CA GLU A 85 -14.52 -29.79 -16.44
C GLU A 85 -15.98 -29.30 -16.62
N GLU A 86 -16.47 -28.44 -15.72
CA GLU A 86 -17.80 -27.80 -15.86
C GLU A 86 -17.95 -27.00 -17.15
N LEU A 87 -16.88 -26.34 -17.59
CA LEU A 87 -16.86 -25.54 -18.82
C LEU A 87 -16.61 -26.37 -20.09
N GLY A 88 -16.44 -27.70 -19.95
CA GLY A 88 -16.09 -28.58 -21.06
C GLY A 88 -14.68 -28.34 -21.61
N LEU A 89 -13.80 -27.72 -20.82
CA LEU A 89 -12.41 -27.42 -21.20
C LEU A 89 -11.49 -28.56 -20.77
N ASN A 90 -10.51 -28.89 -21.61
CA ASN A 90 -9.51 -29.90 -21.29
C ASN A 90 -8.43 -29.31 -20.36
N TRP A 91 -8.39 -29.81 -19.11
CA TRP A 91 -7.40 -29.40 -18.12
C TRP A 91 -5.95 -29.56 -18.59
N ALA A 92 -5.64 -30.64 -19.33
CA ALA A 92 -4.28 -30.89 -19.80
C ALA A 92 -3.81 -29.85 -20.82
N GLU A 93 -4.72 -29.41 -21.71
CA GLU A 93 -4.43 -28.37 -22.70
C GLU A 93 -4.27 -27.00 -22.05
N ILE A 94 -5.08 -26.68 -21.03
CA ILE A 94 -4.94 -25.46 -20.24
C ILE A 94 -3.56 -25.40 -19.57
N MET A 95 -3.15 -26.49 -18.93
CA MET A 95 -1.86 -26.56 -18.24
C MET A 95 -0.68 -26.50 -19.23
N ALA A 96 -0.78 -27.19 -20.37
CA ALA A 96 0.24 -27.11 -21.43
C ALA A 96 0.39 -25.69 -21.97
N ARG A 97 -0.73 -24.99 -22.21
CA ARG A 97 -0.74 -23.59 -22.64
C ARG A 97 -0.18 -22.66 -21.57
N ALA A 98 -0.52 -22.88 -20.30
CA ALA A 98 0.01 -22.09 -19.20
C ALA A 98 1.54 -22.20 -19.08
N GLU A 99 2.08 -23.42 -19.22
CA GLU A 99 3.53 -23.65 -19.21
C GLU A 99 4.22 -23.02 -20.43
N GLU A 100 3.61 -23.09 -21.62
CA GLU A 100 4.12 -22.39 -22.80
C GLU A 100 4.21 -20.87 -22.56
N LEU A 101 3.18 -20.27 -21.98
CA LEU A 101 3.14 -18.83 -21.68
C LEU A 101 4.14 -18.44 -20.60
N ARG A 102 4.36 -19.30 -19.60
CA ARG A 102 5.33 -19.06 -18.52
C ARG A 102 6.77 -18.98 -19.03
N ASN A 103 7.08 -19.71 -20.11
CA ASN A 103 8.40 -19.71 -20.73
C ASN A 103 8.60 -18.56 -21.73
N LYS A 104 7.55 -17.80 -22.08
CA LYS A 104 7.64 -16.62 -22.94
C LYS A 104 7.90 -15.35 -22.14
N ASP A 105 8.55 -14.38 -22.79
CA ASP A 105 8.76 -13.07 -22.17
C ASP A 105 7.40 -12.38 -21.98
N PRO A 106 7.09 -11.84 -20.78
CA PRO A 106 5.84 -11.14 -20.53
C PRO A 106 5.54 -10.00 -21.50
N SER A 107 6.57 -9.36 -22.07
CA SER A 107 6.42 -8.27 -23.06
C SER A 107 5.93 -8.73 -24.43
N GLU A 108 6.05 -10.03 -24.76
CA GLU A 108 5.53 -10.63 -25.99
C GLU A 108 4.08 -11.09 -25.83
N VAL A 109 3.70 -11.53 -24.62
CA VAL A 109 2.38 -12.11 -24.33
C VAL A 109 1.37 -11.03 -23.94
N ILE A 110 1.81 -10.07 -23.12
CA ILE A 110 0.97 -8.95 -22.72
C ILE A 110 1.05 -7.94 -23.86
N PRO A 111 -0.04 -7.68 -24.60
CA PRO A 111 -0.01 -6.59 -25.56
C PRO A 111 0.40 -5.35 -24.78
N LYS A 112 1.58 -4.80 -25.10
CA LYS A 112 1.99 -3.49 -24.61
C LYS A 112 0.83 -2.58 -24.94
N VAL A 113 0.07 -2.16 -23.92
CA VAL A 113 -0.98 -1.19 -24.07
C VAL A 113 -0.26 0.01 -24.65
N ALA A 114 -0.31 0.13 -25.97
CA ALA A 114 0.26 1.24 -26.68
C ALA A 114 -0.49 2.42 -26.09
N ALA A 115 0.20 3.19 -25.23
CA ALA A 115 -0.24 4.51 -24.84
C ALA A 115 -0.70 5.18 -26.13
N ALA A 116 -2.01 5.41 -26.22
CA ALA A 116 -2.73 5.69 -27.44
C ALA A 116 -1.88 6.43 -28.48
N ALA A 117 -1.35 5.69 -29.45
CA ALA A 117 -0.69 6.22 -30.63
C ALA A 117 -1.78 6.69 -31.60
N GLY A 118 -2.57 7.67 -31.16
CA GLY A 118 -3.58 8.36 -31.96
C GLY A 118 -3.28 9.84 -31.89
N ASP A 119 -2.70 10.37 -32.96
CA ASP A 119 -2.23 11.72 -33.31
C ASP A 119 -0.88 12.19 -32.72
N GLU A 120 0.08 12.32 -33.61
CA GLU A 120 1.40 12.91 -33.39
C GLU A 120 1.23 14.31 -32.79
N LEU A 121 1.78 14.52 -31.59
CA LEU A 121 1.85 15.84 -31.01
C LEU A 121 2.84 16.69 -31.83
N PRO A 122 2.64 18.02 -31.91
CA PRO A 122 3.58 18.90 -32.60
C PRO A 122 5.01 18.73 -32.06
N PRO A 123 6.05 18.96 -32.89
CA PRO A 123 7.44 18.73 -32.52
C PRO A 123 7.81 19.50 -31.25
N GLY A 124 8.31 18.78 -30.25
CA GLY A 124 8.73 19.35 -28.96
C GLY A 124 7.74 19.11 -27.81
N TRP A 125 6.53 18.65 -28.10
CA TRP A 125 5.53 18.26 -27.10
C TRP A 125 5.62 16.78 -26.75
N ALA A 126 5.33 16.44 -25.49
CA ALA A 126 5.21 15.08 -25.00
C ALA A 126 4.00 14.94 -24.08
N VAL A 127 3.39 13.76 -24.07
CA VAL A 127 2.30 13.41 -23.15
C VAL A 127 2.86 12.69 -21.93
N ALA A 128 2.34 13.01 -20.75
CA ALA A 128 2.64 12.33 -19.51
C ALA A 128 1.35 12.16 -18.69
N THR A 129 1.34 11.17 -17.80
CA THR A 129 0.19 10.84 -16.95
C THR A 129 0.56 11.12 -15.50
N ASP A 130 -0.27 11.89 -14.80
CA ASP A 130 -0.14 12.17 -13.38
C ASP A 130 -0.56 10.94 -12.54
N PRO A 131 -0.18 10.78 -11.24
CA PRO A 131 -0.61 9.65 -10.42
C PRO A 131 -2.14 9.52 -10.28
N ASN A 132 -2.89 10.59 -10.56
CA ASN A 132 -4.35 10.60 -10.62
C ASN A 132 -4.91 10.03 -11.93
N GLY A 133 -4.07 9.54 -12.85
CA GLY A 133 -4.47 8.98 -14.14
C GLY A 133 -4.86 10.01 -15.20
N ARG A 134 -4.68 11.31 -14.92
CA ARG A 134 -4.96 12.39 -15.89
C ARG A 134 -3.76 12.62 -16.80
N GLN A 135 -4.01 12.72 -18.10
CA GLN A 135 -2.98 13.07 -19.09
C GLN A 135 -2.76 14.59 -19.11
N TYR A 136 -1.50 15.00 -19.21
CA TYR A 136 -1.08 16.38 -19.43
C TYR A 136 -0.01 16.41 -20.53
N PHE A 137 0.08 17.55 -21.22
CA PHE A 137 1.04 17.78 -22.30
C PHE A 137 2.11 18.74 -21.82
N TRP A 138 3.37 18.41 -22.06
CA TRP A 138 4.50 19.24 -21.67
C TRP A 138 5.44 19.48 -22.84
N HIS A 139 5.97 20.70 -22.94
CA HIS A 139 6.88 21.10 -24.00
C HIS A 139 8.33 21.00 -23.50
N LYS A 140 9.15 20.19 -24.17
CA LYS A 140 10.51 19.84 -23.71
C LYS A 140 11.46 21.03 -23.63
N LYS A 141 11.32 22.01 -24.54
CA LYS A 141 12.24 23.15 -24.65
C LYS A 141 11.90 24.29 -23.71
N THR A 142 10.61 24.53 -23.45
CA THR A 142 10.13 25.64 -22.62
C THR A 142 9.66 25.20 -21.24
N GLN A 143 9.62 23.89 -20.98
CA GLN A 143 9.14 23.28 -19.73
C GLN A 143 7.71 23.70 -19.35
N LYS A 144 6.90 24.15 -20.32
CA LYS A 144 5.50 24.48 -20.12
C LYS A 144 4.66 23.22 -20.06
N VAL A 145 3.62 23.24 -19.24
CA VAL A 145 2.61 22.19 -19.11
C VAL A 145 1.23 22.75 -19.44
N GLN A 146 0.40 21.96 -20.11
CA GLN A 146 -0.99 22.29 -20.41
C GLN A 146 -1.87 21.04 -20.37
N TRP A 147 -3.15 21.24 -20.14
CA TRP A 147 -4.14 20.16 -20.07
C TRP A 147 -4.76 19.87 -21.43
N GLU A 148 -4.89 20.88 -22.27
CA GLU A 148 -5.40 20.79 -23.63
C GLU A 148 -4.34 20.25 -24.59
N ARG A 149 -4.75 19.51 -25.62
CA ARG A 149 -3.83 18.99 -26.63
C ARG A 149 -3.24 20.14 -27.46
N PRO A 150 -1.91 20.28 -27.54
CA PRO A 150 -1.28 21.31 -28.36
C PRO A 150 -1.51 21.02 -29.86
N THR A 151 -1.86 22.06 -30.61
CA THR A 151 -1.88 22.09 -32.08
C THR A 151 -0.67 22.87 -32.61
N GLU A 152 -0.39 22.82 -33.92
CA GLU A 152 0.75 23.54 -34.51
C GLU A 152 0.76 25.05 -34.20
N ASP A 153 -0.41 25.67 -34.02
CA ASP A 153 -0.59 27.09 -33.70
C ASP A 153 -0.43 27.44 -32.21
N THR A 154 -0.08 26.49 -31.34
CA THR A 154 0.03 26.80 -29.91
C THR A 154 1.23 27.72 -29.66
N PRO A 155 1.06 28.94 -29.12
CA PRO A 155 2.15 29.90 -29.01
C PRO A 155 3.20 29.44 -27.98
N ILE A 156 4.36 29.01 -28.49
CA ILE A 156 5.56 28.69 -27.70
C ILE A 156 6.32 30.00 -27.44
N SER A 157 5.75 30.88 -26.62
CA SER A 157 6.42 32.13 -26.17
C SER A 157 7.20 31.90 -24.89
#